data_AF-A0A1T4X097-F1
#
_entry.id   AF-A0A1T4X097-F1
#
_cell.length_a   1.000
_cell.length_b   1.000
_cell.length_c   1.000
_cell.angle_alpha   90.00
_cell.angle_beta   90.00
_cell.angle_gamma   90.00
#
_symmetry.space_group_name_H-M   'P 1'
#
loop_
_entity.id
_entity.type
_entity.pdbx_description
1 polymer ?
#
loop_
_entity_poly.entity_id
_entity_poly.type
_entity_poly.pdbx_seq_one_letter_code
_entity_poly.pdbx_strand_id
1 'polypeptide(L)'
;MRVCLFVLSFLGLFLPVQAHVVPNMTIEAEFARDHSFVLRLNLDPRVFLSDQPTSLPPVTADWFLNQSEEQKKATYQQATEYLKANVGLIFSDQSLALPEAEFVAMDGATNEPVKLDTVETHLLATAKGQVPAGSDNFKLAFGKAANVSLILLNSEEGNEERRPQVIFPGETSRPFKITPMPLSEAEEGKFQVTEVKVQKGMSIGVLFVPASLFAAACAFVVIWLAVVAFLMRPKHR
;
A
#
# COMPACT_ATOMS: atom_id res chain seq x y z
N MET A 1 5.74 -56.15 -28.24
CA MET A 1 5.24 -54.75 -28.19
C MET A 1 4.80 -54.24 -26.81
N ARG A 2 4.82 -55.05 -25.72
CA ARG A 2 4.41 -54.56 -24.38
C ARG A 2 5.54 -54.01 -23.49
N VAL A 3 6.80 -54.22 -23.87
CA VAL A 3 7.98 -53.80 -23.07
C VAL A 3 8.45 -52.38 -23.42
N CYS A 4 8.20 -51.89 -24.64
CA CYS A 4 8.58 -50.54 -25.05
C CYS A 4 7.75 -49.41 -24.42
N LEU A 5 6.56 -49.71 -23.87
CA LEU A 5 5.70 -48.70 -23.26
C LEU A 5 6.13 -48.30 -21.84
N PHE A 6 6.92 -49.14 -21.14
CA PHE A 6 7.40 -48.83 -19.80
C PHE A 6 8.64 -47.93 -19.78
N VAL A 7 9.43 -47.90 -20.86
CA VAL A 7 10.66 -47.08 -20.95
C VAL A 7 10.32 -45.60 -21.22
N LEU A 8 9.23 -45.32 -21.92
CA LEU A 8 8.77 -43.94 -22.18
C LEU A 8 8.18 -43.24 -20.96
N SER A 9 7.69 -43.97 -19.95
CA SER A 9 7.16 -43.37 -18.72
C SER A 9 8.24 -42.86 -17.76
N PHE A 10 9.48 -43.32 -17.86
CA PHE A 10 10.57 -42.86 -16.97
C PHE A 10 11.37 -41.68 -17.52
N LEU A 11 11.31 -41.40 -18.84
CA LEU A 11 12.09 -40.31 -19.44
C LEU A 11 11.45 -38.93 -19.29
N GLY A 12 10.19 -38.84 -18.82
CA GLY A 12 9.47 -37.58 -18.58
C GLY A 12 9.66 -36.95 -17.19
N LEU A 13 10.44 -37.57 -16.29
CA LEU A 13 10.56 -37.15 -14.89
C LEU A 13 11.70 -36.16 -14.60
N PHE A 14 12.45 -35.72 -15.63
CA PHE A 14 13.57 -34.78 -15.47
C PHE A 14 13.29 -33.39 -16.07
N LEU A 15 12.05 -32.90 -15.98
CA LEU A 15 11.82 -31.47 -16.21
C LEU A 15 12.37 -30.70 -15.00
N PRO A 16 13.33 -29.77 -15.20
CA PRO A 16 13.82 -28.95 -14.11
C PRO A 16 12.67 -28.07 -13.61
N VAL A 17 12.19 -28.37 -12.40
CA VAL A 17 11.31 -27.45 -11.66
C VAL A 17 12.20 -26.26 -11.26
N GLN A 18 12.16 -25.20 -12.06
CA GLN A 18 12.77 -23.92 -11.71
C GLN A 18 11.91 -23.30 -10.62
N ALA A 19 12.33 -23.45 -9.36
CA ALA A 19 11.73 -22.74 -8.24
C ALA A 19 12.37 -21.34 -8.20
N HIS A 20 11.67 -20.34 -8.74
CA HIS A 20 12.08 -18.95 -8.57
C HIS A 20 11.65 -18.40 -7.21
N VAL A 21 12.33 -17.33 -6.77
CA VAL A 21 12.04 -16.64 -5.51
C VAL A 21 10.60 -16.12 -5.53
N VAL A 22 9.91 -16.30 -4.40
CA VAL A 22 8.55 -15.77 -4.19
C VAL A 22 8.65 -14.26 -3.96
N PRO A 23 8.01 -13.43 -4.80
CA PRO A 23 8.03 -11.99 -4.64
C PRO A 23 7.41 -11.59 -3.30
N ASN A 24 8.04 -10.63 -2.65
CA ASN A 24 7.52 -9.93 -1.47
C ASN A 24 7.81 -8.43 -1.61
N MET A 25 7.09 -7.62 -0.83
CA MET A 25 7.43 -6.21 -0.66
C MET A 25 8.14 -6.04 0.68
N THR A 26 9.12 -5.15 0.76
CA THR A 26 9.72 -4.75 2.03
C THR A 26 9.52 -3.25 2.24
N ILE A 27 9.10 -2.85 3.43
CA ILE A 27 9.01 -1.45 3.83
C ILE A 27 9.87 -1.26 5.07
N GLU A 28 10.83 -0.33 4.96
CA GLU A 28 11.56 0.19 6.10
C GLU A 28 10.98 1.55 6.47
N ALA A 29 10.50 1.70 7.71
CA ALA A 29 10.03 2.95 8.26
C ALA A 29 11.03 3.44 9.31
N GLU A 30 11.59 4.62 9.08
CA GLU A 30 12.54 5.26 9.98
C GLU A 30 11.94 6.55 10.51
N PHE A 31 11.91 6.67 11.83
CA PHE A 31 11.41 7.83 12.54
C PHE A 31 12.58 8.60 13.17
N ALA A 32 12.68 9.89 12.87
CA ALA A 32 13.68 10.78 13.47
C ALA A 32 13.12 11.45 14.73
N ARG A 33 14.01 11.99 15.57
CA ARG A 33 13.60 12.67 16.83
C ARG A 33 12.83 13.96 16.61
N ASP A 34 12.96 14.57 15.43
CA ASP A 34 12.22 15.75 15.03
C ASP A 34 10.81 15.41 14.51
N HIS A 35 10.37 14.15 14.66
CA HIS A 35 9.10 13.61 14.17
C HIS A 35 8.98 13.56 12.64
N SER A 36 10.07 13.78 11.89
CA SER A 36 10.11 13.40 10.48
C SER A 36 10.20 11.89 10.33
N PHE A 37 9.70 11.38 9.21
CA PHE A 37 9.86 9.97 8.86
C PHE A 37 10.29 9.78 7.42
N VAL A 38 10.99 8.69 7.18
CA VAL A 38 11.35 8.19 5.84
C VAL A 38 10.84 6.77 5.70
N LEU A 39 10.09 6.52 4.62
CA LEU A 39 9.69 5.19 4.21
C LEU A 39 10.50 4.78 2.99
N ARG A 40 11.17 3.63 3.06
CA ARG A 40 11.84 2.97 1.94
C ARG A 40 11.06 1.73 1.57
N LEU A 41 10.38 1.77 0.43
CA LEU A 41 9.53 0.71 -0.06
C LEU A 41 10.26 0.00 -1.20
N ASN A 42 10.70 -1.22 -0.97
CA ASN A 42 11.33 -2.07 -1.98
C ASN A 42 10.25 -2.93 -2.65
N LEU A 43 9.99 -2.65 -3.94
CA LEU A 43 8.99 -3.33 -4.75
C LEU A 43 9.65 -4.21 -5.81
N ASP A 44 9.22 -5.46 -5.83
CA ASP A 44 9.39 -6.32 -6.99
C ASP A 44 8.39 -5.92 -8.09
N PRO A 45 8.80 -5.63 -9.34
CA PRO A 45 7.88 -5.21 -10.39
C PRO A 45 6.76 -6.22 -10.68
N ARG A 46 6.97 -7.52 -10.40
CA ARG A 46 5.95 -8.56 -10.58
C ARG A 46 4.64 -8.23 -9.87
N VAL A 47 4.67 -7.48 -8.76
CA VAL A 47 3.48 -7.12 -7.97
C VAL A 47 2.48 -6.24 -8.73
N PHE A 48 2.93 -5.47 -9.73
CA PHE A 48 2.07 -4.62 -10.56
C PHE A 48 2.12 -4.99 -12.05
N LEU A 49 2.94 -5.97 -12.45
CA LEU A 49 2.93 -6.55 -13.80
C LEU A 49 1.95 -7.72 -13.95
N SER A 50 1.52 -8.35 -12.84
CA SER A 50 0.60 -9.49 -12.86
C SER A 50 -0.22 -9.58 -11.58
N ASP A 51 -1.45 -10.08 -11.71
CA ASP A 51 -2.29 -10.45 -10.56
C ASP A 51 -1.82 -11.74 -9.87
N GLN A 52 -0.89 -12.48 -10.48
CA GLN A 52 -0.23 -13.66 -9.93
C GLN A 52 1.29 -13.49 -10.01
N PRO A 53 1.91 -12.66 -9.15
CA PRO A 53 3.35 -12.38 -9.21
C PRO A 53 4.22 -13.64 -9.11
N THR A 54 3.77 -14.64 -8.35
CA THR A 54 4.45 -15.91 -8.16
C THR A 54 4.52 -16.79 -9.40
N SER A 55 3.76 -16.49 -10.46
CA SER A 55 3.85 -17.23 -11.73
C SER A 55 4.87 -16.65 -12.69
N LEU A 56 5.40 -15.45 -12.40
CA LEU A 56 6.38 -14.78 -13.25
C LEU A 56 7.82 -15.10 -12.79
N PRO A 57 8.75 -15.30 -13.74
CA PRO A 57 10.16 -15.34 -13.40
C PRO A 57 10.62 -13.98 -12.86
N PRO A 58 11.74 -13.91 -12.11
CA PRO A 58 12.34 -12.66 -11.68
C PRO A 58 12.53 -11.69 -12.86
N VAL A 59 12.29 -10.40 -12.61
CA VAL A 59 12.40 -9.36 -13.62
C VAL A 59 13.86 -8.99 -13.78
N THR A 60 14.45 -9.20 -14.96
CA THR A 60 15.88 -8.96 -15.19
C THR A 60 16.18 -7.49 -15.52
N ALA A 61 17.47 -7.12 -15.52
CA ALA A 61 17.93 -5.78 -15.86
C ALA A 61 17.39 -5.23 -17.19
N ASP A 62 17.34 -6.08 -18.23
CA ASP A 62 16.90 -5.73 -19.58
C ASP A 62 15.48 -5.16 -19.59
N TRP A 63 14.61 -5.60 -18.68
CA TRP A 63 13.24 -5.09 -18.58
C TRP A 63 13.21 -3.60 -18.26
N PHE A 64 14.14 -3.09 -17.44
CA PHE A 64 14.20 -1.68 -17.07
C PHE A 64 15.14 -0.89 -17.99
N LEU A 65 16.31 -1.44 -18.31
CA LEU A 65 17.35 -0.73 -19.08
C LEU A 65 16.93 -0.46 -20.53
N ASN A 66 16.09 -1.30 -21.13
CA ASN A 66 15.62 -1.12 -22.50
C ASN A 66 14.40 -0.19 -22.61
N GLN A 67 13.88 0.34 -21.49
CA GLN A 67 12.76 1.27 -21.52
C GLN A 67 13.20 2.66 -21.95
N SER A 68 12.37 3.34 -22.77
CA SER A 68 12.45 4.79 -22.95
C SER A 68 12.12 5.52 -21.66
N GLU A 69 12.44 6.81 -21.58
CA GLU A 69 12.12 7.62 -20.39
C GLU A 69 10.61 7.71 -20.14
N GLU A 70 9.79 7.74 -21.21
CA GLU A 70 8.33 7.70 -21.10
C GLU A 70 7.84 6.36 -20.54
N GLN A 71 8.46 5.25 -20.95
CA GLN A 71 8.14 3.92 -20.43
C GLN A 71 8.55 3.79 -18.96
N LYS A 72 9.72 4.28 -18.56
CA LYS A 72 10.14 4.32 -17.16
C LYS A 72 9.17 5.14 -16.31
N LYS A 73 8.74 6.30 -16.81
CA LYS A 73 7.73 7.14 -16.14
C LYS A 73 6.40 6.38 -15.98
N ALA A 74 5.94 5.68 -17.01
CA ALA A 74 4.73 4.86 -16.92
C ALA A 74 4.88 3.72 -15.90
N THR A 75 6.03 3.06 -15.87
CA THR A 75 6.38 2.03 -14.87
C THR A 75 6.32 2.59 -13.45
N TYR A 76 6.91 3.77 -13.19
CA TYR A 76 6.85 4.41 -11.88
C TYR A 76 5.42 4.84 -11.50
N GLN A 77 4.62 5.22 -12.49
CA GLN A 77 3.21 5.52 -12.26
C GLN A 77 2.42 4.28 -11.85
N GLN A 78 2.63 3.14 -12.50
CA GLN A 78 2.02 1.86 -12.10
C GLN A 78 2.44 1.45 -10.68
N ALA A 79 3.72 1.59 -10.35
CA ALA A 79 4.21 1.32 -8.99
C ALA A 79 3.58 2.28 -7.97
N THR A 80 3.42 3.55 -8.31
CA THR A 80 2.74 4.56 -7.47
C THR A 80 1.28 4.19 -7.24
N GLU A 81 0.56 3.77 -8.28
CA GLU A 81 -0.84 3.35 -8.18
C GLU A 81 -0.98 2.10 -7.31
N TYR A 82 -0.10 1.11 -7.47
CA TYR A 82 -0.04 -0.07 -6.62
C TYR A 82 0.18 0.31 -5.15
N LEU A 83 1.14 1.18 -4.85
CA LEU A 83 1.42 1.65 -3.49
C LEU A 83 0.23 2.40 -2.89
N LYS A 84 -0.38 3.33 -3.63
CA LYS A 84 -1.57 4.08 -3.16
C LYS A 84 -2.76 3.18 -2.86
N ALA A 85 -2.94 2.12 -3.64
CA ALA A 85 -4.03 1.17 -3.43
C ALA A 85 -3.80 0.24 -2.22
N ASN A 86 -2.54 -0.05 -1.89
CA ASN A 86 -2.21 -1.12 -0.95
C ASN A 86 -1.50 -0.69 0.32
N VAL A 87 -0.93 0.51 0.41
CA VAL A 87 -0.20 0.97 1.60
C VAL A 87 -0.97 2.09 2.30
N GLY A 88 -1.47 1.80 3.49
CA GLY A 88 -2.10 2.76 4.39
C GLY A 88 -1.24 3.05 5.61
N LEU A 89 -0.98 4.32 5.89
CA LEU A 89 -0.26 4.75 7.09
C LEU A 89 -1.27 5.08 8.18
N ILE A 90 -1.02 4.63 9.40
CA ILE A 90 -1.87 4.91 10.56
C ILE A 90 -1.00 5.40 11.72
N PHE A 91 -1.30 6.59 12.22
CA PHE A 91 -0.63 7.21 13.36
C PHE A 91 -1.65 7.47 14.47
N SER A 92 -1.54 6.78 15.61
CA SER A 92 -2.48 6.90 16.74
C SER A 92 -3.96 7.01 16.31
N ASP A 93 -4.36 6.08 15.44
CA ASP A 93 -5.71 5.93 14.84
C ASP A 93 -6.11 6.99 13.78
N GLN A 94 -5.21 7.91 13.43
CA GLN A 94 -5.35 8.78 12.28
C GLN A 94 -4.77 8.12 11.03
N SER A 95 -5.58 8.01 9.98
CA SER A 95 -5.10 7.50 8.69
C SER A 95 -4.46 8.64 7.88
N LEU A 96 -3.27 8.37 7.35
CA LEU A 96 -2.54 9.26 6.47
C LEU A 96 -2.33 8.58 5.12
N ALA A 97 -2.54 9.32 4.03
CA ALA A 97 -2.18 8.87 2.70
C ALA A 97 -0.66 8.73 2.58
N LEU A 98 -0.20 7.76 1.78
CA LEU A 98 1.23 7.65 1.47
C LEU A 98 1.71 8.96 0.80
N PRO A 99 2.77 9.61 1.32
CA PRO A 99 3.36 10.77 0.66
C PRO A 99 3.86 10.44 -0.75
N GLU A 100 4.11 11.47 -1.55
CA GLU A 100 4.74 11.27 -2.85
C GLU A 100 6.10 10.57 -2.70
N ALA A 101 6.36 9.61 -3.58
CA ALA A 101 7.55 8.77 -3.53
C ALA A 101 8.43 9.01 -4.75
N GLU A 102 9.74 9.12 -4.50
CA GLU A 102 10.76 9.10 -5.55
C GLU A 102 11.18 7.66 -5.83
N PHE A 103 11.35 7.30 -7.10
CA PHE A 103 11.69 5.94 -7.51
C PHE A 103 13.08 5.83 -8.09
N VAL A 104 13.77 4.76 -7.72
CA VAL A 104 15.04 4.33 -8.33
C VAL A 104 14.95 2.84 -8.62
N ALA A 105 15.41 2.42 -9.80
CA ALA A 105 15.57 1.01 -10.10
C ALA A 105 16.89 0.50 -9.50
N MET A 106 16.85 -0.63 -8.84
CA MET A 106 18.01 -1.23 -8.19
C MET A 106 18.06 -2.75 -8.38
N ASP A 107 19.21 -3.32 -8.11
CA ASP A 107 19.40 -4.75 -7.96
C ASP A 107 18.76 -5.24 -6.66
N GLY A 108 17.89 -6.25 -6.76
CA GLY A 108 17.10 -6.77 -5.64
C GLY A 108 17.92 -7.46 -4.54
N ALA A 109 19.14 -7.92 -4.84
CA ALA A 109 19.99 -8.59 -3.88
C ALA A 109 20.97 -7.63 -3.18
N THR A 110 21.43 -6.60 -3.89
CA THR A 110 22.50 -5.70 -3.41
C THR A 110 22.04 -4.29 -3.09
N ASN A 111 20.84 -3.89 -3.52
CA ASN A 111 20.33 -2.51 -3.47
C ASN A 111 21.22 -1.49 -4.22
N GLU A 112 22.11 -1.96 -5.10
CA GLU A 112 22.90 -1.09 -5.98
C GLU A 112 22.09 -0.70 -7.23
N PRO A 113 22.46 0.38 -7.95
CA PRO A 113 21.83 0.70 -9.23
C PRO A 113 21.85 -0.48 -10.20
N VAL A 114 20.78 -0.65 -10.98
CA VAL A 114 20.67 -1.74 -11.98
C VAL A 114 21.82 -1.70 -12.97
N LYS A 115 22.45 -2.85 -13.18
CA LYS A 115 23.52 -3.09 -14.17
C LYS A 115 23.09 -4.20 -15.12
N LEU A 116 23.81 -4.40 -16.22
CA LEU A 116 23.51 -5.44 -17.21
C LEU A 116 23.53 -6.87 -16.63
N ASP A 117 24.30 -7.10 -15.57
CA ASP A 117 24.40 -8.37 -14.87
C ASP A 117 23.43 -8.51 -13.68
N THR A 118 22.58 -7.52 -13.43
CA THR A 118 21.53 -7.60 -12.40
C THR A 118 20.53 -8.71 -12.75
N VAL A 119 20.48 -9.71 -11.87
CA VAL A 119 19.65 -10.91 -12.03
C VAL A 119 18.17 -10.59 -11.75
N GLU A 120 17.91 -9.74 -10.76
CA GLU A 120 16.57 -9.37 -10.33
C GLU A 120 16.51 -7.86 -10.07
N THR A 121 15.64 -7.18 -10.80
CA THR A 121 15.44 -5.73 -10.75
C THR A 121 14.27 -5.41 -9.84
N HIS A 122 14.50 -4.52 -8.89
CA HIS A 122 13.51 -3.98 -7.97
C HIS A 122 13.36 -2.48 -8.18
N LEU A 123 12.25 -1.91 -7.68
CA LEU A 123 12.04 -0.48 -7.58
C LEU A 123 12.05 -0.07 -6.11
N LEU A 124 12.98 0.81 -5.75
CA LEU A 124 12.99 1.45 -4.44
C LEU A 124 12.21 2.76 -4.53
N ALA A 125 11.08 2.82 -3.84
CA ALA A 125 10.33 4.04 -3.61
C ALA A 125 10.77 4.66 -2.27
N THR A 126 11.08 5.95 -2.26
CA THR A 126 11.39 6.70 -1.03
C THR A 126 10.33 7.77 -0.82
N ALA A 127 9.56 7.65 0.27
CA ALA A 127 8.57 8.64 0.67
C ALA A 127 8.98 9.29 1.99
N LYS A 128 8.77 10.61 2.11
CA LYS A 128 9.12 11.38 3.30
C LYS A 128 7.90 12.10 3.84
N GLY A 129 7.81 12.24 5.16
CA GLY A 129 6.70 12.92 5.78
C GLY A 129 6.96 13.34 7.22
N GLN A 130 5.90 13.75 7.89
CA GLN A 130 5.90 14.19 9.28
C GLN A 130 4.87 13.38 10.07
N VAL A 131 5.25 12.93 11.26
CA VAL A 131 4.35 12.25 12.19
C VAL A 131 3.30 13.27 12.66
N PRO A 132 1.99 12.97 12.55
CA PRO A 132 0.95 13.88 13.01
C PRO A 132 1.10 14.22 14.50
N ALA A 133 0.87 15.49 14.85
CA ALA A 133 1.03 15.99 16.22
C ALA A 133 0.22 15.16 17.23
N GLY A 134 0.84 14.81 18.35
CA GLY A 134 0.23 13.98 19.40
C GLY A 134 0.20 12.49 19.11
N SER A 135 0.74 12.03 17.98
CA SER A 135 0.88 10.59 17.71
C SER A 135 2.07 9.99 18.44
N ASP A 136 1.86 8.82 19.01
CA ASP A 136 2.82 8.06 19.82
C ASP A 136 3.00 6.62 19.31
N ASN A 137 2.26 6.24 18.26
CA ASN A 137 2.41 4.94 17.61
C ASN A 137 2.15 4.99 16.11
N PHE A 138 2.85 4.12 15.39
CA PHE A 138 2.71 3.87 13.97
C PHE A 138 2.18 2.45 13.73
N LYS A 139 1.26 2.33 12.78
CA LYS A 139 0.77 1.08 12.21
C LYS A 139 0.75 1.21 10.70
N LEU A 140 0.98 0.11 10.01
CA LEU A 140 0.83 0.01 8.56
C LEU A 140 -0.32 -0.94 8.23
N ALA A 141 -1.30 -0.46 7.48
CA ALA A 141 -2.38 -1.27 6.93
C ALA A 141 -2.04 -1.68 5.50
N PHE A 142 -2.20 -2.97 5.20
CA PHE A 142 -1.89 -3.52 3.90
C PHE A 142 -3.17 -3.93 3.16
N GLY A 143 -3.28 -3.52 1.90
CA GLY A 143 -4.49 -3.64 1.10
C GLY A 143 -4.95 -5.08 0.94
N LYS A 144 -6.27 -5.29 0.99
CA LYS A 144 -6.89 -6.61 0.74
C LYS A 144 -6.65 -7.13 -0.67
N ALA A 145 -6.40 -6.22 -1.62
CA ALA A 145 -6.12 -6.53 -3.01
C ALA A 145 -4.63 -6.80 -3.29
N ALA A 146 -3.76 -6.66 -2.29
CA ALA A 146 -2.35 -6.97 -2.47
C ALA A 146 -2.16 -8.47 -2.81
N ASN A 147 -1.20 -8.74 -3.68
CA ASN A 147 -0.97 -10.06 -4.28
C ASN A 147 0.33 -10.74 -3.79
N VAL A 148 0.99 -10.14 -2.78
CA VAL A 148 2.18 -10.66 -2.10
C VAL A 148 2.09 -10.36 -0.60
N SER A 149 3.00 -10.91 0.21
CA SER A 149 3.19 -10.48 1.60
C SER A 149 4.11 -9.25 1.69
N LEU A 150 3.98 -8.50 2.77
CA LEU A 150 4.84 -7.37 3.11
C LEU A 150 5.71 -7.70 4.33
N ILE A 151 7.00 -7.39 4.27
CA ILE A 151 7.92 -7.36 5.41
C ILE A 151 8.08 -5.90 5.86
N LEU A 152 7.67 -5.60 7.09
CA LEU A 152 7.83 -4.29 7.71
C LEU A 152 8.99 -4.29 8.70
N LEU A 153 9.88 -3.32 8.56
CA LEU A 153 10.96 -3.01 9.49
C LEU A 153 10.76 -1.58 10.00
N ASN A 154 10.59 -1.41 11.30
CA ASN A 154 10.50 -0.10 11.91
C ASN A 154 11.77 0.17 12.72
N SER A 155 12.25 1.41 12.70
CA SER A 155 13.31 1.90 13.58
C SER A 155 13.08 3.36 13.92
N GLU A 156 13.61 3.78 15.07
CA GLU A 156 13.60 5.17 15.52
C GLU A 156 15.03 5.62 15.81
N GLU A 157 15.34 6.90 15.58
CA GLU A 157 16.66 7.46 15.84
C GLU A 157 17.07 7.31 17.32
N GLY A 158 18.15 6.53 17.55
CA GLY A 158 18.61 6.12 18.87
C GLY A 158 18.08 4.76 19.35
N ASN A 159 17.19 4.12 18.57
CA ASN A 159 16.77 2.74 18.72
C ASN A 159 16.68 2.04 17.36
N GLU A 160 17.84 1.57 16.89
CA GLU A 160 18.00 0.95 15.58
C GLU A 160 17.59 -0.54 15.55
N GLU A 161 17.04 -1.10 16.64
CA GLU A 161 16.61 -2.50 16.64
C GLU A 161 15.43 -2.70 15.69
N ARG A 162 15.71 -3.25 14.50
CA ARG A 162 14.69 -3.57 13.49
C ARG A 162 14.16 -4.97 13.69
N ARG A 163 12.94 -5.09 14.21
CA ARG A 163 12.22 -6.38 14.30
C ARG A 163 11.33 -6.57 13.08
N PRO A 164 11.59 -7.58 12.22
CA PRO A 164 10.75 -7.86 11.07
C PRO A 164 9.33 -8.26 11.49
N GLN A 165 8.34 -7.69 10.80
CA GLN A 165 6.94 -8.10 10.89
C GLN A 165 6.46 -8.49 9.49
N VAL A 166 5.94 -9.70 9.35
CA VAL A 166 5.26 -10.13 8.11
C VAL A 166 3.80 -9.73 8.21
N ILE A 167 3.29 -9.07 7.17
CA ILE A 167 1.92 -8.56 7.05
C ILE A 167 1.31 -9.17 5.80
N PHE A 168 0.20 -9.87 5.94
CA PHE A 168 -0.53 -10.45 4.80
C PHE A 168 -1.54 -9.45 4.21
N PRO A 169 -2.01 -9.67 2.97
CA PRO A 169 -3.05 -8.85 2.36
C PRO A 169 -4.29 -8.70 3.27
N GLY A 170 -4.71 -7.46 3.49
CA GLY A 170 -5.85 -7.11 4.34
C GLY A 170 -5.55 -6.99 5.83
N GLU A 171 -4.31 -7.26 6.26
CA GLU A 171 -3.91 -7.13 7.67
C GLU A 171 -3.40 -5.72 8.01
N THR A 172 -3.25 -5.47 9.31
CA THR A 172 -2.60 -4.27 9.85
C THR A 172 -1.48 -4.71 10.78
N SER A 173 -0.34 -4.02 10.71
CA SER A 173 0.82 -4.30 11.56
C SER A 173 0.51 -4.15 13.04
N ARG A 174 1.37 -4.70 13.90
CA ARG A 174 1.36 -4.34 15.31
C ARG A 174 1.80 -2.88 15.47
N PRO A 175 1.36 -2.19 16.53
CA PRO A 175 1.79 -0.82 16.80
C PRO A 175 3.30 -0.78 17.07
N PHE A 176 4.00 0.11 16.39
CA PHE A 176 5.35 0.54 16.72
C PHE A 176 5.27 1.82 17.53
N LYS A 177 5.90 1.86 18.71
CA LYS A 177 5.91 3.07 19.54
C LYS A 177 6.88 4.10 18.94
N ILE A 178 6.44 5.34 18.86
CA ILE A 178 7.26 6.50 18.51
C ILE A 178 7.40 7.33 19.78
N THR A 179 8.60 7.79 20.06
CA THR A 179 8.87 8.67 21.20
C THR A 179 8.10 9.98 20.98
N PRO A 180 7.24 10.42 21.92
CA PRO A 180 6.51 11.68 21.78
C PRO A 180 7.45 12.88 21.81
N MET A 181 7.14 13.90 21.01
CA MET A 181 7.87 15.16 21.04
C MET A 181 7.66 15.79 22.42
N PRO A 182 8.74 16.18 23.13
CA PRO A 182 8.57 16.91 24.38
C PRO A 182 7.80 18.21 24.11
N LEU A 183 6.78 18.46 24.93
CA LEU A 183 5.84 19.60 24.83
C LEU A 183 6.52 21.00 24.89
N SER A 184 7.84 21.09 25.00
CA SER A 184 8.57 22.35 25.18
C SER A 184 8.98 23.07 23.89
N GLU A 185 8.74 22.51 22.71
CA GLU A 185 9.13 23.13 21.42
C GLU A 185 7.95 23.45 20.49
N ALA A 186 6.71 23.17 20.91
CA ALA A 186 5.51 23.43 20.11
C ALA A 186 4.86 24.82 20.36
N GLU A 187 5.37 25.63 21.30
CA GLU A 187 4.80 26.94 21.65
C GLU A 187 5.82 28.09 21.67
N GLU A 188 6.46 28.40 20.52
CA GLU A 188 6.94 29.76 20.25
C GLU A 188 6.37 30.29 18.92
N GLY A 189 5.05 30.19 18.78
CA GLY A 189 4.28 30.73 17.66
C GLY A 189 3.32 31.83 18.11
N LYS A 190 3.85 32.95 18.60
CA LYS A 190 3.20 34.27 18.78
C LYS A 190 1.66 34.30 18.74
N PHE A 191 1.04 34.12 19.90
CA PHE A 191 -0.35 34.54 20.15
C PHE A 191 -0.39 36.07 20.32
N GLN A 192 -0.71 36.82 19.26
CA GLN A 192 -1.17 38.20 19.40
C GLN A 192 -2.68 38.19 19.61
N VAL A 193 -3.09 38.30 20.87
CA VAL A 193 -4.48 38.66 21.24
C VAL A 193 -4.72 40.07 20.74
N THR A 194 -5.44 40.20 19.63
CA THR A 194 -6.15 41.44 19.35
C THR A 194 -7.53 41.28 19.97
N GLU A 195 -7.82 42.11 20.95
CA GLU A 195 -9.08 42.18 21.69
C GLU A 195 -10.24 42.48 20.71
N VAL A 196 -10.99 41.45 20.31
CA VAL A 196 -12.21 41.64 19.49
C VAL A 196 -13.40 41.79 20.42
N LYS A 197 -13.95 43.00 20.41
CA LYS A 197 -15.17 43.43 21.09
C LYS A 197 -16.36 42.56 20.66
N VAL A 198 -16.94 41.82 21.61
CA VAL A 198 -18.12 40.97 21.40
C VAL A 198 -19.34 41.85 21.13
N GLN A 199 -19.84 41.81 19.90
CA GLN A 199 -21.14 42.38 19.54
C GLN A 199 -22.19 41.26 19.56
N LYS A 200 -23.11 41.38 20.51
CA LYS A 200 -24.24 40.50 20.78
C LYS A 200 -25.19 40.50 19.56
N GLY A 201 -25.33 39.36 18.88
CA GLY A 201 -26.18 39.19 17.70
C GLY A 201 -26.79 37.80 17.61
N MET A 202 -28.08 37.75 17.94
CA MET A 202 -29.03 36.64 17.92
C MET A 202 -29.18 35.96 16.54
N SER A 203 -29.22 34.62 16.50
CA SER A 203 -30.23 33.81 15.77
C SER A 203 -29.79 32.33 15.66
N ILE A 204 -30.67 31.43 16.13
CA ILE A 204 -30.58 29.97 15.98
C ILE A 204 -31.09 29.60 14.58
N GLY A 205 -30.23 29.01 13.76
CA GLY A 205 -30.58 28.46 12.44
C GLY A 205 -30.66 26.94 12.49
N VAL A 206 -31.88 26.40 12.57
CA VAL A 206 -32.20 24.98 12.39
C VAL A 206 -31.93 24.61 10.92
N LEU A 207 -31.13 23.56 10.69
CA LEU A 207 -30.84 23.06 9.34
C LEU A 207 -32.10 22.36 8.78
N PHE A 208 -32.74 22.99 7.80
CA PHE A 208 -33.84 22.44 7.03
C PHE A 208 -33.30 21.42 6.02
N VAL A 209 -33.68 20.15 6.15
CA VAL A 209 -33.44 19.14 5.10
C VAL A 209 -34.66 19.14 4.17
N PRO A 210 -34.51 19.39 2.85
CA PRO A 210 -35.64 19.43 1.93
C PRO A 210 -36.24 18.04 1.70
N ALA A 211 -37.58 17.97 1.76
CA ALA A 211 -38.40 16.75 1.63
C ALA A 211 -38.28 16.03 0.26
N SER A 212 -37.52 16.57 -0.70
CA SER A 212 -37.32 15.97 -2.03
C SER A 212 -36.33 14.81 -2.05
N LEU A 213 -35.47 14.66 -1.03
CA LEU A 213 -34.47 13.57 -0.96
C LEU A 213 -35.03 12.26 -0.37
N PHE A 214 -36.16 12.30 0.34
CA PHE A 214 -36.79 11.08 0.88
C PHE A 214 -37.60 10.31 -0.17
N ALA A 215 -38.16 10.99 -1.18
CA ALA A 215 -39.00 10.35 -2.20
C ALA A 215 -38.18 9.48 -3.18
N ALA A 216 -36.92 9.84 -3.47
CA ALA A 216 -36.07 9.08 -4.40
C ALA A 216 -35.60 7.74 -3.82
N ALA A 217 -35.37 7.67 -2.50
CA ALA A 217 -34.94 6.45 -1.84
C ALA A 217 -36.07 5.40 -1.75
N CYS A 218 -37.33 5.82 -1.58
CA CYS A 218 -38.47 4.89 -1.53
C CYS A 218 -38.83 4.29 -2.89
N ALA A 219 -38.64 5.03 -4.00
CA ALA A 219 -38.93 4.52 -5.34
C ALA A 219 -37.99 3.38 -5.77
N PHE A 220 -36.71 3.44 -5.37
CA PHE A 220 -35.73 2.40 -5.72
C PHE A 220 -36.01 1.06 -5.03
N VAL A 221 -36.46 1.08 -3.77
CA VAL A 221 -36.77 -0.15 -3.03
C VAL A 221 -37.99 -0.86 -3.61
N VAL A 222 -39.02 -0.12 -4.04
CA VAL A 222 -40.24 -0.71 -4.62
C VAL A 222 -39.96 -1.35 -5.99
N ILE A 223 -39.15 -0.70 -6.83
CA ILE A 223 -38.77 -1.25 -8.14
C ILE A 223 -37.92 -2.52 -7.96
N TRP A 224 -36.98 -2.51 -7.02
CA TRP A 224 -36.13 -3.68 -6.77
C TRP A 224 -36.93 -4.89 -6.27
N LEU A 225 -37.87 -4.69 -5.33
CA LEU A 225 -38.73 -5.76 -4.83
C LEU A 225 -39.65 -6.34 -5.92
N ALA A 226 -40.17 -5.50 -6.83
CA ALA A 226 -41.00 -5.97 -7.95
C ALA A 226 -40.21 -6.83 -8.95
N VAL A 227 -38.96 -6.46 -9.24
CA VAL A 227 -38.08 -7.23 -10.13
C VAL A 227 -37.72 -8.58 -9.53
N VAL A 228 -37.38 -8.62 -8.23
CA VAL A 228 -37.06 -9.87 -7.52
C VAL A 228 -38.27 -10.81 -7.49
N ALA A 229 -39.48 -10.29 -7.21
CA ALA A 229 -40.70 -11.09 -7.20
C ALA A 229 -41.06 -11.66 -8.59
N PHE A 230 -40.77 -10.93 -9.67
CA PHE A 230 -40.98 -11.42 -11.03
C PHE A 230 -40.01 -12.54 -11.41
N LEU A 231 -38.73 -12.42 -11.02
CA LEU A 231 -37.71 -13.43 -11.30
C LEU A 231 -37.88 -14.72 -10.50
N MET A 232 -38.51 -14.66 -9.33
CA MET A 232 -38.74 -15.83 -8.46
C MET A 232 -40.02 -16.62 -8.77
N ARG A 233 -40.78 -16.29 -9.84
CA ARG A 233 -41.96 -17.10 -10.19
C ARG A 233 -41.53 -18.48 -10.71
N PRO A 234 -41.97 -19.58 -10.08
CA PRO A 234 -41.67 -20.93 -10.55
C PRO A 234 -42.29 -21.15 -11.92
N LYS A 235 -41.47 -21.57 -12.88
CA LYS A 235 -41.94 -22.04 -14.18
C LYS A 235 -42.65 -23.38 -13.96
N HIS A 236 -43.98 -23.37 -13.89
CA HIS A 236 -44.75 -24.59 -14.03
C HIS A 236 -44.63 -25.10 -15.47
N ARG A 237 -43.84 -26.15 -15.65
CA ARG A 237 -44.00 -27.19 -16.67
C ARG A 237 -43.68 -28.53 -16.03
#